data_AF-A0A2E4Y3B4-F1
#
_entry.id   AF-A0A2E4Y3B4-F1
#
_cell.length_a   1.000
_cell.length_b   1.000
_cell.length_c   1.000
_cell.angle_alpha   90.00
_cell.angle_beta   90.00
_cell.angle_gamma   90.00
#
_symmetry.space_group_name_H-M   'P 1'
#
loop_
_entity.id
_entity.type
_entity.pdbx_description
1 polymer ?
#
loop_
_entity_poly.entity_id
_entity_poly.type
_entity_poly.pdbx_seq_one_letter_code
_entity_poly.pdbx_strand_id
1 'polypeptide(L)'
;MTKVRSRQKVDNETLLQKVKGGGLRFLAVVFDFCLAFALFSFFSKFELLNDFYKEIHKAILTLNLFDKYQFLNHTLPLVCLNLTLFFIFRFWTTLIFGVSLSQFILGLRGGVSGLWDRIGGSIRVLFEFLLLPLFLFEFICIFRIRTLKEFLTYTHVVDRDPKVPIVRIVIIAPIILLIMFVSPLYNNPSIALNKEIKVLSEIKEMRVKKRKVKIPKKYYASNSYKFSSLSSLGDGRFIIFPSFDILKKGKIRTVVPFFTIYDSDSKTSGSWRVESKLDLFELFDRIKGMQPLFTKNYPNLSSALEKERKLFFIREYDSGRENKSLMDSKTLGEIQKYTEISFNLQLRTIHNHMLKWGPFLGGYVLFKEKIMDFVQPHESSRVDQVKFGNAVFLRLRQNLSEKTFLKGEWRETLINLSSPNSFIFILNWTGDFSPKKSLSDFYKEFLIPARWYFDYKELFAFPLKIQNMKPFHVADYYTKKQLPPLKRELLESYILKYAFSLAKENLLSRKTDFVLKELLAKHVQRMIDVGKLRNQKKEDYYSASFFDSLRRLKNAIIEDNKAFFKKAFDYAR
;
A
#
# COMPACT_ATOMS: atom_id res chain seq x y z
N MET A 1 -34.95 7.65 -80.20
CA MET A 1 -33.85 8.12 -79.32
C MET A 1 -34.42 8.85 -78.10
N THR A 2 -34.93 8.14 -77.07
CA THR A 2 -35.32 8.78 -75.78
C THR A 2 -35.71 7.71 -74.74
N LYS A 3 -34.76 6.93 -74.21
CA LYS A 3 -34.94 6.12 -72.97
C LYS A 3 -33.66 5.46 -72.45
N VAL A 4 -32.57 6.23 -72.29
CA VAL A 4 -31.33 5.69 -71.66
C VAL A 4 -30.77 6.59 -70.54
N ARG A 5 -31.27 7.81 -70.35
CA ARG A 5 -30.74 8.75 -69.34
C ARG A 5 -31.33 8.65 -67.92
N SER A 6 -32.27 7.75 -67.64
CA SER A 6 -32.91 7.66 -66.31
C SER A 6 -32.30 6.62 -65.36
N ARG A 7 -31.43 5.71 -65.81
CA ARG A 7 -30.76 4.75 -64.91
C ARG A 7 -29.45 5.30 -64.30
N GLN A 8 -28.74 6.18 -64.99
CA GLN A 8 -27.45 6.69 -64.50
C GLN A 8 -27.56 7.77 -63.41
N LYS A 9 -28.75 8.35 -63.19
CA LYS A 9 -28.97 9.34 -62.12
C LYS A 9 -29.29 8.70 -60.75
N VAL A 10 -29.65 7.42 -60.72
CA VAL A 10 -29.97 6.69 -59.49
C VAL A 10 -28.71 6.14 -58.80
N ASP A 11 -27.64 5.87 -59.56
CA ASP A 11 -26.41 5.26 -59.02
C ASP A 11 -25.42 6.26 -58.41
N ASN A 12 -25.55 7.57 -58.68
CA ASN A 12 -24.72 8.59 -58.01
C ASN A 12 -25.37 9.16 -56.74
N GLU A 13 -26.70 9.02 -56.55
CA GLU A 13 -27.36 9.40 -55.30
C GLU A 13 -27.19 8.37 -54.17
N THR A 14 -26.79 7.13 -54.49
CA THR A 14 -26.55 6.06 -53.51
C THR A 14 -25.23 6.20 -52.75
N LEU A 15 -24.22 6.88 -53.32
CA LEU A 15 -22.89 7.02 -52.70
C LEU A 15 -22.82 8.11 -51.62
N LEU A 16 -23.69 9.12 -51.64
CA LEU A 16 -23.72 10.23 -50.69
C LEU A 16 -25.07 10.36 -49.96
N GLN A 17 -25.68 9.23 -49.59
CA GLN A 17 -26.85 9.27 -48.72
C GLN A 17 -26.48 9.89 -47.37
N LYS A 18 -26.99 11.10 -47.11
CA LYS A 18 -26.86 11.79 -45.81
C LYS A 18 -27.48 10.92 -44.72
N VAL A 19 -26.65 10.42 -43.81
CA VAL A 19 -27.08 9.63 -42.65
C VAL A 19 -27.45 10.57 -41.51
N LYS A 20 -28.69 10.50 -41.01
CA LYS A 20 -29.11 11.28 -39.84
C LYS A 20 -28.39 10.78 -38.58
N GLY A 21 -28.13 11.69 -37.63
CA GLY A 21 -27.62 11.33 -36.30
C GLY A 21 -26.10 11.24 -36.13
N GLY A 22 -25.29 11.89 -36.98
CA GLY A 22 -23.81 11.85 -36.90
C GLY A 22 -23.21 12.09 -35.50
N GLY A 23 -23.69 13.12 -34.79
CA GLY A 23 -23.25 13.40 -33.41
C GLY A 23 -23.66 12.32 -32.40
N LEU A 24 -24.84 11.72 -32.55
CA LEU A 24 -25.30 10.60 -31.70
C LEU A 24 -24.42 9.37 -31.88
N ARG A 25 -24.02 9.09 -33.12
CA ARG A 25 -23.15 7.97 -33.45
C ARG A 25 -21.77 8.14 -32.81
N PHE A 26 -21.19 9.33 -32.88
CA PHE A 26 -19.92 9.64 -32.21
C PHE A 26 -20.06 9.53 -30.69
N LEU A 27 -21.12 10.09 -30.11
CA LEU A 27 -21.36 10.01 -28.67
C LEU A 27 -21.52 8.55 -28.19
N ALA A 28 -22.17 7.69 -29.00
CA ALA A 28 -22.28 6.27 -28.70
C ALA A 28 -20.90 5.58 -28.63
N VAL A 29 -19.97 5.95 -29.52
CA VAL A 29 -18.58 5.44 -29.48
C VAL A 29 -17.90 5.86 -28.19
N VAL A 30 -18.05 7.12 -27.78
CA VAL A 30 -17.50 7.63 -26.51
C VAL A 30 -18.11 6.87 -25.32
N PHE A 31 -19.41 6.63 -25.31
CA PHE A 31 -20.07 5.87 -24.25
C PHE A 31 -19.62 4.42 -24.18
N ASP A 32 -19.46 3.74 -25.33
CA ASP A 32 -18.92 2.38 -25.35
C ASP A 32 -17.49 2.35 -24.82
N PHE A 33 -16.69 3.39 -25.09
CA PHE A 33 -15.35 3.52 -24.54
C PHE A 33 -15.37 3.74 -23.02
N CYS A 34 -16.25 4.60 -22.51
CA CYS A 34 -16.45 4.79 -21.07
C CYS A 34 -16.87 3.50 -20.36
N LEU A 35 -17.80 2.74 -20.96
CA LEU A 35 -18.24 1.45 -20.43
C LEU A 35 -17.12 0.40 -20.49
N ALA A 36 -16.35 0.35 -21.57
CA ALA A 36 -15.20 -0.54 -21.69
C ALA A 36 -14.12 -0.21 -20.65
N PHE A 37 -13.88 1.06 -20.36
CA PHE A 37 -12.99 1.49 -19.29
C PHE A 37 -13.50 1.06 -17.90
N ALA A 38 -14.81 1.14 -17.68
CA ALA A 38 -15.42 0.65 -16.44
C ALA A 38 -15.28 -0.88 -16.31
N LEU A 39 -15.45 -1.62 -17.40
CA LEU A 39 -15.20 -3.06 -17.46
C LEU A 39 -13.72 -3.39 -17.24
N PHE A 40 -12.80 -2.63 -17.82
CA PHE A 40 -11.36 -2.79 -17.59
C PHE A 40 -11.03 -2.66 -16.10
N SER A 41 -11.57 -1.63 -15.44
CA SER A 41 -11.42 -1.46 -13.99
C SER A 41 -11.93 -2.71 -13.25
N PHE A 42 -13.15 -3.16 -13.57
CA PHE A 42 -13.72 -4.36 -12.97
C PHE A 42 -12.85 -5.62 -13.19
N PHE A 43 -12.35 -5.82 -14.41
CA PHE A 43 -11.57 -7.01 -14.79
C PHE A 43 -10.10 -6.98 -14.36
N SER A 44 -9.54 -5.80 -14.04
CA SER A 44 -8.15 -5.64 -13.58
C SER A 44 -7.80 -6.45 -12.32
N LYS A 45 -8.82 -6.91 -11.60
CA LYS A 45 -8.67 -7.84 -10.48
C LYS A 45 -8.30 -9.27 -10.86
N PHE A 46 -8.69 -9.72 -12.05
CA PHE A 46 -8.44 -11.11 -12.41
C PHE A 46 -6.98 -11.29 -12.80
N GLU A 47 -6.33 -12.30 -12.24
CA GLU A 47 -4.92 -12.63 -12.53
C GLU A 47 -4.67 -12.79 -14.03
N LEU A 48 -5.64 -13.39 -14.75
CA LEU A 48 -5.59 -13.54 -16.21
C LEU A 48 -5.36 -12.21 -16.94
N LEU A 49 -6.05 -11.14 -16.54
CA LEU A 49 -5.89 -9.83 -17.20
C LEU A 49 -4.53 -9.21 -16.86
N ASN A 50 -4.05 -9.40 -15.62
CA ASN A 50 -2.74 -8.93 -15.19
C ASN A 50 -1.61 -9.67 -15.90
N ASP A 51 -1.75 -10.97 -16.14
CA ASP A 51 -0.76 -11.74 -16.89
C ASP A 51 -0.77 -11.34 -18.36
N PHE A 52 -1.95 -11.14 -18.95
CA PHE A 52 -2.05 -10.61 -20.31
C PHE A 52 -1.44 -9.21 -20.45
N TYR A 53 -1.65 -8.33 -19.46
CA TYR A 53 -1.00 -7.03 -19.38
C TYR A 53 0.54 -7.15 -19.35
N LYS A 54 1.08 -8.06 -18.54
CA LYS A 54 2.53 -8.28 -18.46
C LYS A 54 3.10 -8.75 -19.80
N GLU A 55 2.41 -9.62 -20.52
CA GLU A 55 2.84 -10.08 -21.85
C GLU A 55 2.82 -8.94 -22.88
N ILE A 56 1.76 -8.12 -22.90
CA ILE A 56 1.71 -6.92 -23.76
C ILE A 56 2.84 -5.96 -23.40
N HIS A 57 3.06 -5.69 -22.11
CA HIS A 57 4.11 -4.80 -21.64
C HIS A 57 5.50 -5.33 -22.03
N LYS A 58 5.74 -6.64 -21.88
CA LYS A 58 6.98 -7.30 -22.30
C LYS A 58 7.16 -7.18 -23.82
N ALA A 59 6.12 -7.40 -24.61
CA ALA A 59 6.16 -7.25 -26.06
C ALA A 59 6.51 -5.80 -26.48
N ILE A 60 5.89 -4.80 -25.85
CA ILE A 60 6.18 -3.39 -26.11
C ILE A 60 7.63 -3.04 -25.75
N LEU A 61 8.12 -3.53 -24.60
CA LEU A 61 9.51 -3.34 -24.20
C LEU A 61 10.48 -4.02 -25.18
N THR A 62 10.17 -5.21 -25.69
CA THR A 62 11.05 -5.89 -26.68
C THR A 62 11.14 -5.15 -28.01
N LEU A 63 10.16 -4.31 -28.35
CA LEU A 63 10.19 -3.53 -29.58
C LEU A 63 11.11 -2.30 -29.50
N ASN A 64 11.55 -1.89 -28.29
CA ASN A 64 12.43 -0.72 -28.05
C ASN A 64 12.00 0.58 -28.77
N LEU A 65 10.71 0.73 -29.12
CA LEU A 65 10.23 1.87 -29.91
C LEU A 65 10.26 3.20 -29.14
N PHE A 66 10.24 3.14 -27.81
CA PHE A 66 10.08 4.31 -26.95
C PHE A 66 11.04 4.34 -25.75
N ASP A 67 12.27 3.82 -25.91
CA ASP A 67 13.27 3.77 -24.81
C ASP A 67 13.54 5.14 -24.18
N LYS A 68 13.44 6.21 -24.98
CA LYS A 68 13.60 7.60 -24.52
C LYS A 68 12.39 8.12 -23.71
N TYR A 69 11.23 7.48 -23.82
CA TYR A 69 9.96 7.91 -23.22
C TYR A 69 9.37 6.83 -22.32
N GLN A 70 9.96 6.65 -21.13
CA GLN A 70 9.51 5.65 -20.14
C GLN A 70 8.00 5.72 -19.82
N PHE A 71 7.40 6.92 -19.87
CA PHE A 71 5.97 7.09 -19.68
C PHE A 71 5.12 6.37 -20.74
N LEU A 72 5.55 6.38 -22.01
CA LEU A 72 4.86 5.68 -23.09
C LEU A 72 4.94 4.16 -22.89
N ASN A 73 6.09 3.65 -22.43
CA ASN A 73 6.26 2.22 -22.14
C ASN A 73 5.28 1.70 -21.07
N HIS A 74 4.87 2.55 -20.11
CA HIS A 74 3.88 2.18 -19.10
C HIS A 74 2.44 2.45 -19.52
N THR A 75 2.20 3.50 -20.31
CA THR A 75 0.84 3.93 -20.68
C THR A 75 0.30 3.18 -21.88
N LEU A 76 1.15 2.87 -22.86
CA LEU A 76 0.75 2.19 -24.10
C LEU A 76 0.15 0.80 -23.85
N PRO A 77 0.72 -0.09 -22.99
CA PRO A 77 0.11 -1.37 -22.70
C PRO A 77 -1.31 -1.23 -22.10
N LEU A 78 -1.52 -0.25 -21.22
CA LEU A 78 -2.84 0.04 -20.64
C LEU A 78 -3.83 0.52 -21.71
N VAL A 79 -3.38 1.39 -22.62
CA VAL A 79 -4.20 1.89 -23.73
C VAL A 79 -4.57 0.74 -24.68
N CYS A 80 -3.60 -0.09 -25.09
CA CYS A 80 -3.84 -1.26 -25.92
C CYS A 80 -4.84 -2.22 -25.28
N LEU A 81 -4.71 -2.48 -23.99
CA LEU A 81 -5.61 -3.37 -23.26
C LEU A 81 -7.04 -2.81 -23.16
N ASN A 82 -7.18 -1.51 -22.86
CA ASN A 82 -8.48 -0.84 -22.86
C ASN A 82 -9.13 -0.84 -24.26
N LEU A 83 -8.35 -0.58 -25.31
CA LEU A 83 -8.85 -0.64 -26.69
C LEU A 83 -9.31 -2.04 -27.05
N THR A 84 -8.54 -3.07 -26.74
CA THR A 84 -8.93 -4.47 -26.96
C THR A 84 -10.24 -4.80 -26.26
N LEU A 85 -10.40 -4.42 -24.98
CA LEU A 85 -11.66 -4.61 -24.25
C LEU A 85 -12.81 -3.83 -24.86
N PHE A 86 -12.56 -2.61 -25.34
CA PHE A 86 -13.55 -1.80 -26.05
C PHE A 86 -14.07 -2.51 -27.32
N PHE A 87 -13.17 -3.10 -28.12
CA PHE A 87 -13.57 -3.85 -29.31
C PHE A 87 -14.31 -5.14 -28.98
N ILE A 88 -13.83 -5.92 -28.00
CA ILE A 88 -14.52 -7.13 -27.54
C ILE A 88 -15.93 -6.77 -27.06
N PHE A 89 -16.06 -5.75 -26.22
CA PHE A 89 -17.34 -5.28 -25.70
C PHE A 89 -18.29 -4.85 -26.83
N ARG A 90 -17.80 -4.04 -27.79
CA ARG A 90 -18.60 -3.61 -28.94
C ARG A 90 -18.97 -4.76 -29.86
N PHE A 91 -18.06 -5.69 -30.10
CA PHE A 91 -18.31 -6.86 -30.94
C PHE A 91 -19.46 -7.69 -30.36
N TRP A 92 -19.36 -8.09 -29.09
CA TRP A 92 -20.39 -8.91 -28.44
C TRP A 92 -21.73 -8.20 -28.31
N THR A 93 -21.72 -6.91 -27.95
CA THR A 93 -22.98 -6.15 -27.86
C THR A 93 -23.62 -5.94 -29.23
N THR A 94 -22.83 -5.72 -30.28
CA THR A 94 -23.33 -5.62 -31.66
C THR A 94 -23.88 -6.95 -32.16
N LEU A 95 -23.23 -8.07 -31.82
CA LEU A 95 -23.73 -9.41 -32.17
C LEU A 95 -25.09 -9.70 -31.54
N ILE A 96 -25.33 -9.22 -30.31
CA ILE A 96 -26.59 -9.42 -29.59
C ILE A 96 -27.68 -8.46 -30.10
N PHE A 97 -27.38 -7.17 -30.20
CA PHE A 97 -28.37 -6.11 -30.43
C PHE A 97 -28.48 -5.64 -31.89
N GLY A 98 -27.58 -6.06 -32.78
CA GLY A 98 -27.45 -5.55 -34.15
C GLY A 98 -26.72 -4.20 -34.26
N VAL A 99 -26.48 -3.55 -33.13
CA VAL A 99 -25.71 -2.30 -32.98
C VAL A 99 -24.99 -2.33 -31.63
N SER A 100 -23.99 -1.48 -31.40
CA SER A 100 -23.32 -1.48 -30.09
C SER A 100 -24.27 -1.09 -28.96
N LEU A 101 -23.96 -1.47 -27.72
CA LEU A 101 -24.86 -1.21 -26.57
C LEU A 101 -25.21 0.27 -26.44
N SER A 102 -24.23 1.17 -26.55
CA SER A 102 -24.51 2.61 -26.47
C SER A 102 -25.32 3.12 -27.66
N GLN A 103 -25.15 2.55 -28.86
CA GLN A 103 -25.98 2.90 -30.01
C GLN A 103 -27.44 2.48 -29.77
N PHE A 104 -27.64 1.25 -29.28
CA PHE A 104 -28.95 0.72 -28.93
C PHE A 104 -29.65 1.58 -27.87
N ILE A 105 -28.93 1.92 -26.78
CA ILE A 105 -29.43 2.76 -25.69
C ILE A 105 -29.86 4.13 -26.21
N LEU A 106 -29.05 4.75 -27.08
CA LEU A 106 -29.38 6.04 -27.70
C LEU A 106 -30.49 5.97 -28.76
N GLY A 107 -30.99 4.78 -29.08
CA GLY A 107 -32.12 4.57 -30.00
C GLY A 107 -31.72 4.40 -31.46
N LEU A 108 -30.43 4.26 -31.74
CA LEU A 108 -29.92 3.93 -33.06
C LEU A 108 -30.20 2.46 -33.38
N ARG A 109 -30.46 2.16 -34.65
CA ARG A 109 -30.72 0.79 -35.12
C ARG A 109 -29.95 0.51 -36.41
N GLY A 110 -29.77 -0.77 -36.71
CA GLY A 110 -29.36 -1.19 -38.04
C GLY A 110 -30.49 -0.92 -39.05
N GLY A 111 -30.11 -0.56 -40.26
CA GLY A 111 -31.04 -0.29 -41.36
C GLY A 111 -31.34 -1.49 -42.24
N VAL A 112 -30.87 -2.70 -41.90
CA VAL A 112 -31.04 -3.92 -42.70
C VAL A 112 -31.93 -4.93 -41.94
N SER A 113 -32.18 -6.11 -42.53
CA SER A 113 -32.94 -7.19 -41.89
C SER A 113 -32.19 -7.76 -40.68
N GLY A 114 -32.95 -8.12 -39.64
CA GLY A 114 -32.45 -8.22 -38.26
C GLY A 114 -31.26 -9.18 -38.00
N LEU A 115 -31.10 -10.27 -38.75
CA LEU A 115 -29.96 -11.18 -38.55
C LEU A 115 -28.68 -10.66 -39.21
N TRP A 116 -28.79 -9.98 -40.36
CA TRP A 116 -27.65 -9.35 -41.01
C TRP A 116 -27.13 -8.14 -40.23
N ASP A 117 -28.03 -7.38 -39.59
CA ASP A 117 -27.61 -6.28 -38.69
C ASP A 117 -26.65 -6.78 -37.59
N ARG A 118 -26.87 -7.99 -37.07
CA ARG A 118 -26.01 -8.61 -36.04
C ARG A 118 -24.67 -9.08 -36.60
N ILE A 119 -24.71 -9.90 -37.64
CA ILE A 119 -23.50 -10.48 -38.24
C ILE A 119 -22.68 -9.40 -38.95
N GLY A 120 -23.29 -8.67 -39.86
CA GLY A 120 -22.68 -7.56 -40.59
C GLY A 120 -22.21 -6.44 -39.66
N GLY A 121 -22.99 -6.13 -38.62
CA GLY A 121 -22.58 -5.18 -37.58
C GLY A 121 -21.35 -5.64 -36.81
N SER A 122 -21.22 -6.93 -36.50
CA SER A 122 -20.05 -7.49 -35.80
C SER A 122 -18.82 -7.49 -36.70
N ILE A 123 -18.96 -7.87 -37.97
CA ILE A 123 -17.91 -7.76 -38.99
C ILE A 123 -17.45 -6.30 -39.12
N ARG A 124 -18.37 -5.33 -39.03
CA ARG A 124 -18.03 -3.91 -39.06
C ARG A 124 -17.15 -3.50 -37.87
N VAL A 125 -17.35 -4.07 -36.69
CA VAL A 125 -16.47 -3.83 -35.53
C VAL A 125 -15.08 -4.42 -35.76
N LEU A 126 -14.97 -5.58 -36.43
CA LEU A 126 -13.66 -6.12 -36.82
C LEU A 126 -12.92 -5.20 -37.81
N PHE A 127 -13.62 -4.65 -38.79
CA PHE A 127 -13.04 -3.63 -39.66
C PHE A 127 -12.67 -2.35 -38.91
N GLU A 128 -13.45 -1.95 -37.90
CA GLU A 128 -13.12 -0.81 -37.04
C GLU A 128 -11.80 -1.04 -36.29
N PHE A 129 -11.52 -2.26 -35.83
CA PHE A 129 -10.25 -2.62 -35.19
C PHE A 129 -9.07 -2.50 -36.17
N LEU A 130 -9.22 -3.02 -37.39
CA LEU A 130 -8.18 -2.94 -38.42
C LEU A 130 -7.91 -1.51 -38.91
N LEU A 131 -8.97 -0.69 -38.98
CA LEU A 131 -8.90 0.69 -39.43
C LEU A 131 -8.57 1.69 -38.31
N LEU A 132 -8.42 1.24 -37.06
CA LEU A 132 -8.15 2.09 -35.89
C LEU A 132 -6.93 3.03 -36.04
N PRO A 133 -5.79 2.60 -36.62
CA PRO A 133 -4.65 3.50 -36.83
C PRO A 133 -5.01 4.71 -37.71
N LEU A 134 -6.11 4.62 -38.46
CA LEU A 134 -6.66 5.65 -39.32
C LEU A 134 -7.90 6.30 -38.68
N PHE A 135 -7.84 6.57 -37.36
CA PHE A 135 -8.92 7.10 -36.49
C PHE A 135 -9.72 8.29 -37.06
N LEU A 136 -9.16 9.01 -38.04
CA LEU A 136 -9.83 10.04 -38.83
C LEU A 136 -11.16 9.57 -39.46
N PHE A 137 -11.32 8.27 -39.77
CA PHE A 137 -12.53 7.76 -40.42
C PHE A 137 -13.77 7.71 -39.53
N GLU A 138 -13.64 7.72 -38.19
CA GLU A 138 -14.79 7.81 -37.28
C GLU A 138 -15.30 9.25 -37.17
N PHE A 139 -14.41 10.25 -37.27
CA PHE A 139 -14.81 11.67 -37.28
C PHE A 139 -15.71 12.02 -38.46
N ILE A 140 -15.59 11.27 -39.57
CA ILE A 140 -16.45 11.42 -40.74
C ILE A 140 -17.93 11.19 -40.39
N CYS A 141 -18.24 10.40 -39.35
CA CYS A 141 -19.61 10.23 -38.86
C CYS A 141 -20.26 11.58 -38.50
N ILE A 142 -19.50 12.55 -37.99
CA ILE A 142 -20.01 13.87 -37.59
C ILE A 142 -20.61 14.60 -38.81
N PHE A 143 -19.98 14.43 -39.97
CA PHE A 143 -20.43 15.02 -41.24
C PHE A 143 -21.60 14.30 -41.89
N ARG A 144 -22.26 13.35 -41.20
CA ARG A 144 -23.44 12.62 -41.69
C ARG A 144 -23.16 11.77 -42.94
N ILE A 145 -21.92 11.34 -43.13
CA ILE A 145 -21.50 10.49 -44.24
C ILE A 145 -21.38 9.05 -43.73
N ARG A 146 -21.67 8.06 -44.58
CA ARG A 146 -21.42 6.64 -44.28
C ARG A 146 -19.92 6.42 -44.07
N THR A 147 -19.58 5.65 -43.04
CA THR A 147 -18.17 5.31 -42.77
C THR A 147 -17.67 4.27 -43.76
N LEU A 148 -16.34 4.22 -43.98
CA LEU A 148 -15.72 3.19 -44.83
C LEU A 148 -16.11 1.78 -44.38
N LYS A 149 -16.13 1.53 -43.07
CA LYS A 149 -16.56 0.23 -42.49
C LYS A 149 -18.02 -0.11 -42.77
N GLU A 150 -18.92 0.88 -42.80
CA GLU A 150 -20.34 0.68 -43.17
C GLU A 150 -20.49 0.36 -44.64
N PHE A 151 -19.73 1.06 -45.49
CA PHE A 151 -19.69 0.80 -46.92
C PHE A 151 -19.20 -0.63 -47.20
N LEU A 152 -18.07 -1.04 -46.61
CA LEU A 152 -17.47 -2.37 -46.82
C LEU A 152 -18.35 -3.52 -46.30
N THR A 153 -19.12 -3.30 -45.23
CA THR A 153 -19.96 -4.35 -44.63
C THR A 153 -21.39 -4.34 -45.12
N TYR A 154 -21.74 -3.41 -46.02
CA TYR A 154 -23.11 -3.22 -46.48
C TYR A 154 -24.10 -3.03 -45.33
N THR A 155 -23.66 -2.35 -44.26
CA THR A 155 -24.48 -2.01 -43.10
C THR A 155 -24.61 -0.50 -42.98
N HIS A 156 -25.69 -0.04 -42.37
CA HIS A 156 -25.85 1.38 -42.06
C HIS A 156 -26.61 1.55 -40.75
N VAL A 157 -26.15 2.48 -39.91
CA VAL A 157 -26.83 2.85 -38.66
C VAL A 157 -27.76 4.03 -38.93
N VAL A 158 -29.02 3.86 -38.54
CA VAL A 158 -30.09 4.85 -38.79
C VAL A 158 -30.67 5.33 -37.46
N ASP A 159 -30.98 6.62 -37.42
CA ASP A 159 -31.77 7.23 -36.36
C ASP A 159 -33.26 7.18 -36.73
N ARG A 160 -34.07 6.48 -35.93
CA ARG A 160 -35.49 6.26 -36.21
C ARG A 160 -36.36 7.44 -35.79
N ASP A 161 -35.96 8.18 -34.76
CA ASP A 161 -36.73 9.31 -34.22
C ASP A 161 -35.76 10.40 -33.71
N PRO A 162 -35.75 11.61 -34.29
CA PRO A 162 -34.77 12.63 -33.92
C PRO A 162 -35.01 13.28 -32.53
N LYS A 163 -36.19 13.13 -31.91
CA LYS A 163 -36.52 13.81 -30.64
C LYS A 163 -36.20 12.95 -29.41
N VAL A 164 -36.41 11.65 -29.51
CA VAL A 164 -36.17 10.67 -28.45
C VAL A 164 -34.70 10.58 -27.98
N PRO A 165 -33.68 10.72 -28.85
CA PRO A 165 -32.28 10.64 -28.46
C PRO A 165 -31.82 11.76 -27.52
N ILE A 166 -32.37 12.96 -27.61
CA ILE A 166 -31.95 14.09 -26.76
C ILE A 166 -32.29 13.81 -25.29
N VAL A 167 -33.51 13.38 -25.02
CA VAL A 167 -33.96 13.00 -23.67
C VAL A 167 -33.11 11.84 -23.14
N ARG A 168 -32.83 10.85 -24.00
CA ARG A 168 -31.96 9.72 -23.66
C ARG A 168 -30.54 10.16 -23.32
N ILE A 169 -29.93 11.06 -24.08
CA ILE A 169 -28.59 11.58 -23.78
C ILE A 169 -28.56 12.26 -22.42
N VAL A 170 -29.51 13.15 -22.14
CA VAL A 170 -29.56 13.91 -20.88
C VAL A 170 -29.64 12.96 -19.66
N ILE A 171 -30.30 11.82 -19.80
CA ILE A 171 -30.45 10.83 -18.72
C ILE A 171 -29.27 9.85 -18.68
N ILE A 172 -28.86 9.30 -19.83
CA ILE A 172 -27.88 8.21 -19.92
C ILE A 172 -26.44 8.71 -19.81
N ALA A 173 -26.12 9.89 -20.38
CA ALA A 173 -24.76 10.41 -20.34
C ALA A 173 -24.23 10.58 -18.92
N PRO A 174 -24.98 11.21 -17.98
CA PRO A 174 -24.53 11.33 -16.59
C PRO A 174 -24.35 9.98 -15.92
N ILE A 175 -25.20 8.99 -16.22
CA ILE A 175 -25.11 7.64 -15.66
C ILE A 175 -23.85 6.93 -16.14
N ILE A 176 -23.56 6.96 -17.45
CA ILE A 176 -22.36 6.31 -18.02
C ILE A 176 -21.09 6.99 -17.51
N LEU A 177 -21.07 8.33 -17.47
CA LEU A 177 -19.95 9.07 -16.90
C LEU A 177 -19.76 8.74 -15.42
N LEU A 178 -20.85 8.68 -14.64
CA LEU A 178 -20.80 8.28 -13.24
C LEU A 178 -20.23 6.86 -13.09
N ILE A 179 -20.68 5.89 -13.89
CA ILE A 179 -20.15 4.52 -13.89
C ILE A 179 -18.64 4.52 -14.18
N MET A 180 -18.18 5.27 -15.18
CA MET A 180 -16.76 5.38 -15.52
C MET A 180 -15.94 5.99 -14.38
N PHE A 181 -16.44 7.04 -13.72
CA PHE A 181 -15.71 7.69 -12.62
C PHE A 181 -15.71 6.89 -11.32
N VAL A 182 -16.79 6.14 -11.06
CA VAL A 182 -16.92 5.22 -9.92
C VAL A 182 -16.12 3.94 -10.16
N SER A 183 -15.84 3.58 -11.42
CA SER A 183 -15.27 2.28 -11.76
C SER A 183 -13.98 1.88 -11.04
N PRO A 184 -13.04 2.80 -10.71
CA PRO A 184 -11.85 2.43 -9.95
C PRO A 184 -12.18 1.85 -8.57
N LEU A 185 -13.31 2.22 -7.95
CA LEU A 185 -13.75 1.60 -6.69
C LEU A 185 -14.08 0.12 -6.84
N TYR A 186 -14.43 -0.32 -8.06
CA TYR A 186 -14.65 -1.73 -8.29
C TYR A 186 -13.35 -2.51 -8.20
N ASN A 187 -12.17 -1.96 -8.47
CA ASN A 187 -10.87 -2.68 -8.40
C ASN A 187 -10.65 -3.37 -7.06
N ASN A 188 -11.21 -2.85 -5.97
CA ASN A 188 -11.18 -3.55 -4.70
C ASN A 188 -12.52 -3.38 -3.97
N PRO A 189 -13.48 -4.32 -4.16
CA PRO A 189 -14.82 -4.18 -3.61
C PRO A 189 -14.79 -4.22 -2.08
N SER A 190 -13.76 -4.84 -1.48
CA SER A 190 -13.56 -4.75 -0.03
C SER A 190 -13.34 -3.30 0.40
N ILE A 191 -12.61 -2.48 -0.37
CA ILE A 191 -12.38 -1.06 -0.08
C ILE A 191 -13.66 -0.23 -0.24
N ALA A 192 -14.48 -0.56 -1.25
CA ALA A 192 -15.75 0.13 -1.52
C ALA A 192 -16.85 -0.22 -0.51
N LEU A 193 -16.90 -1.50 -0.08
CA LEU A 193 -17.91 -2.07 0.82
C LEU A 193 -17.46 -2.12 2.28
N ASN A 194 -16.20 -1.78 2.59
CA ASN A 194 -15.61 -2.02 3.90
C ASN A 194 -16.49 -1.41 5.00
N LYS A 195 -17.04 -2.30 5.83
CA LYS A 195 -17.78 -1.99 7.05
C LYS A 195 -16.91 -1.11 7.94
N GLU A 196 -17.30 0.15 8.03
CA GLU A 196 -16.87 1.12 9.05
C GLU A 196 -15.35 1.34 9.20
N ILE A 197 -14.67 1.77 8.13
CA ILE A 197 -13.46 2.58 8.36
C ILE A 197 -13.92 3.88 9.03
N LYS A 198 -13.81 3.92 10.37
CA LYS A 198 -14.00 5.14 11.15
C LYS A 198 -12.71 5.93 11.04
N VAL A 199 -12.73 6.92 10.14
CA VAL A 199 -11.67 7.92 10.03
C VAL A 199 -11.87 8.93 11.14
N LEU A 200 -10.84 9.11 11.97
CA LEU A 200 -10.79 10.21 12.91
C LEU A 200 -9.94 11.30 12.25
N SER A 201 -10.60 12.38 11.83
CA SER A 201 -10.00 13.48 11.07
C SER A 201 -8.99 14.30 11.87
N GLU A 202 -9.11 14.34 13.19
CA GLU A 202 -8.19 15.09 14.03
C GLU A 202 -6.92 14.30 14.35
N ILE A 203 -5.77 14.92 14.07
CA ILE A 203 -4.47 14.45 14.56
C ILE A 203 -4.56 14.40 16.08
N LYS A 204 -4.59 13.19 16.63
CA LYS A 204 -4.65 13.02 18.08
C LYS A 204 -3.28 13.32 18.66
N GLU A 205 -3.09 14.57 19.10
CA GLU A 205 -1.98 14.92 19.97
C GLU A 205 -2.23 14.30 21.34
N MET A 206 -1.56 13.17 21.58
CA MET A 206 -1.62 12.53 22.89
C MET A 206 -0.82 13.37 23.89
N ARG A 207 -1.52 14.16 24.71
CA ARG A 207 -0.91 14.93 25.79
C ARG A 207 -0.53 14.00 26.94
N VAL A 208 0.74 14.03 27.33
CA VAL A 208 1.20 13.36 28.55
C VAL A 208 0.69 14.18 29.74
N LYS A 209 -0.26 13.64 30.52
CA LYS A 209 -0.60 14.21 31.82
C LYS A 209 0.67 14.20 32.68
N LYS A 210 1.11 15.37 33.17
CA LYS A 210 2.30 15.48 34.02
C LYS A 210 2.13 14.56 35.24
N ARG A 211 2.88 13.46 35.31
CA ARG A 211 2.97 12.64 36.53
C ARG A 211 3.70 13.48 37.59
N LYS A 212 3.19 13.47 38.82
CA LYS A 212 3.77 14.21 39.96
C LYS A 212 5.13 13.63 40.42
N VAL A 213 5.48 12.40 40.00
CA VAL A 213 6.72 11.72 40.40
C VAL A 213 7.78 11.85 39.30
N LYS A 214 8.96 12.38 39.65
CA LYS A 214 10.14 12.44 38.78
C LYS A 214 10.77 11.06 38.67
N ILE A 215 10.30 10.32 37.69
CA ILE A 215 10.86 9.04 37.27
C ILE A 215 12.21 9.27 36.54
N PRO A 216 13.28 8.53 36.86
CA PRO A 216 14.55 8.62 36.15
C PRO A 216 14.40 8.09 34.72
N LYS A 217 14.57 8.98 33.73
CA LYS A 217 14.47 8.61 32.32
C LYS A 217 15.80 8.04 31.82
N LYS A 218 15.74 6.94 31.06
CA LYS A 218 16.88 6.35 30.36
C LYS A 218 16.81 6.68 28.87
N TYR A 219 17.99 6.82 28.25
CA TYR A 219 18.11 7.04 26.82
C TYR A 219 18.09 5.69 26.07
N TYR A 220 17.22 5.59 25.07
CA TYR A 220 17.10 4.46 24.16
C TYR A 220 17.26 4.95 22.73
N ALA A 221 17.95 4.18 21.89
CA ALA A 221 18.14 4.51 20.49
C ALA A 221 18.25 3.26 19.63
N SER A 222 17.81 3.34 18.37
CA SER A 222 17.93 2.26 17.40
C SER A 222 18.14 2.77 15.97
N ASN A 223 19.17 2.23 15.31
CA ASN A 223 19.43 2.43 13.89
C ASN A 223 18.43 1.68 13.00
N SER A 224 17.97 0.50 13.41
CA SER A 224 17.04 -0.32 12.64
C SER A 224 15.63 0.26 12.63
N TYR A 225 15.21 0.86 13.75
CA TYR A 225 13.89 1.47 13.92
C TYR A 225 13.90 3.00 13.76
N LYS A 226 15.07 3.61 13.55
CA LYS A 226 15.25 5.03 13.24
C LYS A 226 14.69 5.97 14.31
N PHE A 227 14.99 5.72 15.58
CA PHE A 227 14.57 6.62 16.66
C PHE A 227 15.58 6.76 17.79
N SER A 228 15.43 7.83 18.56
CA SER A 228 15.94 7.99 19.93
C SER A 228 14.77 8.33 20.86
N SER A 229 14.80 7.94 22.12
CA SER A 229 13.75 8.26 23.09
C SER A 229 14.33 8.35 24.49
N LEU A 230 13.92 9.39 25.21
CA LEU A 230 14.22 9.56 26.63
C LEU A 230 12.99 9.11 27.44
N SER A 231 13.04 7.87 27.94
CA SER A 231 11.84 7.14 28.37
C SER A 231 11.96 6.57 29.78
N SER A 232 10.80 6.41 30.43
CA SER A 232 10.61 5.74 31.73
C SER A 232 10.53 4.21 31.64
N LEU A 233 10.72 3.60 30.46
CA LEU A 233 10.85 2.12 30.37
C LEU A 233 11.87 1.56 31.39
N GLY A 234 12.82 2.40 31.81
CA GLY A 234 13.84 2.09 32.81
C GLY A 234 13.34 1.79 34.22
N ASP A 235 12.07 2.04 34.52
CA ASP A 235 11.43 1.82 35.83
C ASP A 235 11.06 0.36 36.09
N GLY A 236 11.28 -0.52 35.12
CA GLY A 236 11.05 -1.95 35.27
C GLY A 236 9.63 -2.41 34.91
N ARG A 237 8.66 -1.49 34.76
CA ARG A 237 7.31 -1.86 34.29
C ARG A 237 7.33 -2.54 32.92
N PHE A 238 8.01 -1.92 31.96
CA PHE A 238 8.08 -2.44 30.59
C PHE A 238 9.45 -3.06 30.34
N ILE A 239 9.47 -4.38 30.12
CA ILE A 239 10.68 -5.14 29.80
C ILE A 239 10.73 -5.36 28.29
N ILE A 240 11.87 -5.05 27.67
CA ILE A 240 12.06 -5.19 26.22
C ILE A 240 13.01 -6.35 25.92
N PHE A 241 12.56 -7.30 25.11
CA PHE A 241 13.34 -8.41 24.59
C PHE A 241 13.66 -8.18 23.12
N PRO A 242 14.95 -8.05 22.74
CA PRO A 242 15.33 -8.08 21.34
C PRO A 242 15.13 -9.52 20.82
N SER A 243 14.37 -9.69 19.76
CA SER A 243 14.01 -11.00 19.22
C SER A 243 14.16 -10.98 17.70
N PHE A 244 14.10 -12.16 17.10
CA PHE A 244 14.39 -12.32 15.68
C PHE A 244 13.52 -13.40 15.07
N ASP A 245 12.96 -13.10 13.90
CA ASP A 245 12.27 -14.08 13.04
C ASP A 245 13.23 -14.56 11.95
N ILE A 246 13.23 -15.86 11.69
CA ILE A 246 13.98 -16.46 10.58
C ILE A 246 12.99 -16.74 9.45
N LEU A 247 12.97 -15.87 8.45
CA LEU A 247 12.14 -16.02 7.26
C LEU A 247 12.89 -16.86 6.21
N LYS A 248 12.28 -17.96 5.76
CA LYS A 248 12.79 -18.79 4.66
C LYS A 248 12.07 -18.43 3.37
N LYS A 249 12.79 -17.81 2.42
CA LYS A 249 12.32 -17.57 1.04
C LYS A 249 13.15 -18.45 0.11
N GLY A 250 12.60 -19.61 -0.27
CA GLY A 250 13.33 -20.64 -1.01
C GLY A 250 14.54 -21.16 -0.22
N LYS A 251 15.74 -21.04 -0.80
CA LYS A 251 17.01 -21.41 -0.15
C LYS A 251 17.56 -20.31 0.77
N ILE A 252 17.08 -19.06 0.65
CA ILE A 252 17.61 -17.92 1.39
C ILE A 252 16.90 -17.80 2.74
N ARG A 253 17.67 -17.87 3.82
CA ARG A 253 17.23 -17.56 5.19
C ARG A 253 17.59 -16.12 5.54
N THR A 254 16.58 -15.31 5.82
CA THR A 254 16.70 -13.90 6.22
C THR A 254 16.30 -13.75 7.68
N VAL A 255 17.06 -12.99 8.45
CA VAL A 255 16.75 -12.72 9.86
C VAL A 255 16.17 -11.33 9.98
N VAL A 256 14.97 -11.21 10.57
CA VAL A 256 14.25 -9.95 10.76
C VAL A 256 14.17 -9.63 12.25
N PRO A 257 14.73 -8.50 12.72
CA PRO A 257 14.68 -8.11 14.13
C PRO A 257 13.29 -7.58 14.52
N PHE A 258 12.83 -7.98 15.69
CA PHE A 258 11.64 -7.43 16.34
C PHE A 258 11.86 -7.31 17.86
N PHE A 259 10.97 -6.60 18.54
CA PHE A 259 10.98 -6.52 20.00
C PHE A 259 9.76 -7.21 20.58
N THR A 260 9.94 -7.99 21.64
CA THR A 260 8.83 -8.35 22.53
C THR A 260 8.85 -7.39 23.71
N ILE A 261 7.71 -6.76 23.98
CA ILE A 261 7.52 -5.80 25.07
C ILE A 261 6.62 -6.50 26.08
N TYR A 262 7.07 -6.61 27.33
CA TYR A 262 6.30 -7.22 28.41
C TYR A 262 5.96 -6.14 29.44
N ASP A 263 4.68 -6.01 29.79
CA ASP A 263 4.19 -5.12 30.85
C ASP A 263 4.03 -5.93 32.13
N SER A 264 4.92 -5.72 33.11
CA SER A 264 4.93 -6.46 34.37
C SER A 264 3.70 -6.23 35.22
N ASP A 265 3.05 -5.07 35.09
CA ASP A 265 1.90 -4.70 35.92
C ASP A 265 0.65 -5.47 35.47
N SER A 266 0.42 -5.52 34.15
CA SER A 266 -0.73 -6.22 33.57
C SER A 266 -0.43 -7.65 33.17
N LYS A 267 0.84 -8.07 33.20
CA LYS A 267 1.33 -9.38 32.73
C LYS A 267 0.94 -9.66 31.27
N THR A 268 0.86 -8.62 30.46
CA THR A 268 0.55 -8.72 29.03
C THR A 268 1.83 -8.53 28.22
N SER A 269 1.81 -9.00 26.98
CA SER A 269 2.96 -8.85 26.09
C SER A 269 2.54 -8.34 24.73
N GLY A 270 3.42 -7.58 24.09
CA GLY A 270 3.29 -7.20 22.72
C GLY A 270 4.54 -7.49 21.92
N SER A 271 4.42 -7.42 20.61
CA SER A 271 5.53 -7.42 19.68
C SER A 271 5.53 -6.14 18.87
N TRP A 272 6.72 -5.60 18.60
CA TRP A 272 6.93 -4.44 17.75
C TRP A 272 7.97 -4.82 16.69
N ARG A 273 7.56 -4.79 15.42
CA ARG A 273 8.39 -5.18 14.28
C ARG A 273 8.39 -4.11 13.18
N VAL A 274 9.47 -4.04 12.43
CA VAL A 274 9.50 -3.37 11.12
C VAL A 274 9.09 -4.37 10.07
N GLU A 275 7.94 -4.16 9.42
CA GLU A 275 7.44 -5.09 8.40
C GLU A 275 8.10 -4.84 7.04
N SER A 276 8.10 -3.58 6.62
CA SER A 276 8.56 -3.17 5.31
C SER A 276 8.88 -1.68 5.29
N LYS A 277 9.39 -1.23 4.14
CA LYS A 277 9.53 0.18 3.80
C LYS A 277 8.60 0.49 2.64
N LEU A 278 8.04 1.69 2.64
CA LEU A 278 7.22 2.24 1.57
C LEU A 278 7.86 3.53 1.09
N ASP A 279 8.21 3.60 -0.21
CA ASP A 279 8.58 4.85 -0.83
C ASP A 279 7.29 5.63 -1.12
N LEU A 280 6.99 6.61 -0.24
CA LEU A 280 5.78 7.41 -0.38
C LEU A 280 5.81 8.25 -1.65
N PHE A 281 6.99 8.73 -2.07
CA PHE A 281 7.10 9.56 -3.27
C PHE A 281 6.91 8.74 -4.53
N GLU A 282 7.43 7.52 -4.58
CA GLU A 282 7.12 6.61 -5.68
C GLU A 282 5.61 6.32 -5.77
N LEU A 283 4.94 6.11 -4.62
CA LEU A 283 3.48 5.95 -4.59
C LEU A 283 2.75 7.20 -5.09
N PHE A 284 3.15 8.39 -4.64
CA PHE A 284 2.54 9.65 -5.04
C PHE A 284 2.82 10.04 -6.51
N ASP A 285 3.96 9.64 -7.07
CA ASP A 285 4.30 9.81 -8.48
C ASP A 285 3.34 9.01 -9.38
N ARG A 286 3.06 7.76 -9.01
CA ARG A 286 2.03 6.94 -9.68
C ARG A 286 0.63 7.53 -9.54
N ILE A 287 0.30 8.05 -8.36
CA ILE A 287 -0.98 8.71 -8.09
C ILE A 287 -1.16 9.98 -8.93
N LYS A 288 -0.11 10.80 -9.07
CA LYS A 288 -0.12 12.02 -9.89
C LYS A 288 -0.51 11.69 -11.33
N GLY A 289 0.01 10.57 -11.88
CA GLY A 289 -0.35 10.08 -13.21
C GLY A 289 -1.82 9.67 -13.37
N MET A 290 -2.52 9.34 -12.28
CA MET A 290 -3.93 8.93 -12.28
C MET A 290 -4.92 10.06 -11.96
N GLN A 291 -4.43 11.27 -11.66
CA GLN A 291 -5.27 12.37 -11.20
C GLN A 291 -4.91 13.68 -11.94
N PRO A 292 -5.63 14.02 -13.01
CA PRO A 292 -5.36 15.22 -13.83
C PRO A 292 -5.36 16.53 -13.03
N LEU A 293 -6.10 16.59 -11.92
CA LEU A 293 -6.18 17.76 -11.04
C LEU A 293 -5.17 17.74 -9.87
N PHE A 294 -4.19 16.81 -9.88
CA PHE A 294 -3.25 16.64 -8.76
C PHE A 294 -2.46 17.92 -8.49
N THR A 295 -1.83 18.52 -9.50
CA THR A 295 -1.04 19.75 -9.34
C THR A 295 -1.87 20.93 -8.82
N LYS A 296 -3.16 21.01 -9.21
CA LYS A 296 -4.07 22.04 -8.73
C LYS A 296 -4.44 21.84 -7.26
N ASN A 297 -4.71 20.60 -6.86
CA ASN A 297 -5.19 20.28 -5.51
C ASN A 297 -4.06 20.13 -4.47
N TYR A 298 -2.86 19.78 -4.93
CA TYR A 298 -1.67 19.46 -4.13
C TYR A 298 -0.39 20.08 -4.74
N PRO A 299 -0.30 21.42 -4.84
CA PRO A 299 0.80 22.09 -5.52
C PRO A 299 2.16 21.88 -4.84
N ASN A 300 2.23 21.83 -3.50
CA ASN A 300 3.49 21.67 -2.78
C ASN A 300 4.05 20.24 -2.95
N LEU A 301 3.17 19.24 -2.82
CA LEU A 301 3.50 17.84 -3.06
C LEU A 301 3.87 17.60 -4.52
N SER A 302 3.14 18.16 -5.48
CA SER A 302 3.50 18.06 -6.90
C SER A 302 4.88 18.66 -7.18
N SER A 303 5.17 19.83 -6.62
CA SER A 303 6.49 20.48 -6.71
C SER A 303 7.58 19.65 -6.04
N ALA A 304 7.28 18.96 -4.94
CA ALA A 304 8.22 18.07 -4.27
C ALA A 304 8.54 16.82 -5.10
N LEU A 305 7.57 16.28 -5.83
CA LEU A 305 7.74 15.14 -6.74
C LEU A 305 8.55 15.48 -8.00
N GLU A 306 8.51 16.74 -8.46
CA GLU A 306 9.27 17.20 -9.63
C GLU A 306 10.76 17.46 -9.34
N LYS A 307 11.12 17.61 -8.05
CA LYS A 307 12.51 17.74 -7.63
C LYS A 307 13.28 16.43 -7.85
N GLU A 308 14.58 16.53 -8.06
CA GLU A 308 15.43 15.34 -8.22
C GLU A 308 15.29 14.37 -7.03
N ARG A 309 14.97 13.09 -7.31
CA ARG A 309 14.82 12.04 -6.29
C ARG A 309 16.04 11.92 -5.36
N LYS A 310 17.24 12.28 -5.85
CA LYS A 310 18.48 12.31 -5.08
C LYS A 310 18.40 13.17 -3.82
N LEU A 311 17.60 14.24 -3.85
CA LEU A 311 17.41 15.13 -2.71
C LEU A 311 16.67 14.45 -1.55
N PHE A 312 15.93 13.38 -1.83
CA PHE A 312 15.12 12.63 -0.86
C PHE A 312 15.73 11.30 -0.43
N PHE A 313 16.93 10.99 -0.93
CA PHE A 313 17.66 9.81 -0.50
C PHE A 313 18.14 9.93 0.94
N ILE A 314 18.22 8.77 1.61
CA ILE A 314 18.70 8.65 2.98
C ILE A 314 20.13 9.20 3.06
N ARG A 315 20.32 10.20 3.92
CA ARG A 315 21.54 10.98 4.08
C ARG A 315 22.40 10.44 5.22
N GLU A 316 23.66 10.83 5.24
CA GLU A 316 24.48 10.72 6.45
C GLU A 316 24.01 11.73 7.49
N TYR A 317 24.21 11.38 8.76
CA TYR A 317 23.78 12.25 9.85
C TYR A 317 24.70 13.46 10.01
N ASP A 318 24.07 14.63 10.16
CA ASP A 318 24.70 15.90 10.48
C ASP A 318 23.89 16.54 11.62
N SER A 319 24.55 16.82 12.74
CA SER A 319 23.91 17.41 13.93
C SER A 319 23.28 18.77 13.64
N GLY A 320 23.80 19.54 12.66
CA GLY A 320 23.23 20.82 12.24
C GLY A 320 21.89 20.68 11.50
N ARG A 321 21.54 19.46 11.05
CA ARG A 321 20.34 19.16 10.27
C ARG A 321 19.34 18.28 11.00
N GLU A 322 19.62 17.88 12.24
CA GLU A 322 18.82 16.92 13.03
C GLU A 322 17.32 17.24 13.02
N ASN A 323 16.94 18.53 13.06
CA ASN A 323 15.55 18.98 13.11
C ASN A 323 14.94 19.34 11.75
N LYS A 324 15.69 19.22 10.65
CA LYS A 324 15.21 19.52 9.31
C LYS A 324 14.69 18.25 8.66
N SER A 325 13.37 18.10 8.61
CA SER A 325 12.71 17.08 7.80
C SER A 325 13.08 17.26 6.32
N LEU A 326 13.20 16.15 5.58
CA LEU A 326 13.34 16.22 4.12
C LEU A 326 12.09 16.77 3.43
N MET A 327 10.93 16.64 4.08
CA MET A 327 9.68 17.23 3.63
C MET A 327 9.41 18.54 4.37
N ASP A 328 9.06 19.58 3.62
CA ASP A 328 8.54 20.80 4.21
C ASP A 328 7.14 20.58 4.81
N SER A 329 6.76 21.44 5.75
CA SER A 329 5.51 21.31 6.49
C SER A 329 4.27 21.42 5.59
N LYS A 330 4.34 22.17 4.48
CA LYS A 330 3.21 22.30 3.53
C LYS A 330 3.01 21.01 2.75
N THR A 331 4.09 20.41 2.24
CA THR A 331 4.04 19.09 1.60
C THR A 331 3.50 18.02 2.56
N LEU A 332 3.97 18.01 3.82
CA LEU A 332 3.43 17.08 4.82
C LEU A 332 1.92 17.29 5.05
N GLY A 333 1.47 18.55 5.16
CA GLY A 333 0.05 18.87 5.29
C GLY A 333 -0.78 18.38 4.09
N GLU A 334 -0.25 18.47 2.87
CA GLU A 334 -0.90 17.94 1.67
C GLU A 334 -0.97 16.40 1.67
N ILE A 335 0.08 15.70 2.10
CA ILE A 335 0.09 14.23 2.27
C ILE A 335 -0.95 13.79 3.31
N GLN A 336 -1.03 14.48 4.45
CA GLN A 336 -2.00 14.19 5.51
C GLN A 336 -3.43 14.39 5.00
N LYS A 337 -3.67 15.51 4.30
CA LYS A 337 -4.96 15.82 3.68
C LYS A 337 -5.35 14.80 2.62
N TYR A 338 -4.42 14.42 1.75
CA TYR A 338 -4.64 13.37 0.75
C TYR A 338 -5.01 12.04 1.40
N THR A 339 -4.25 11.65 2.42
CA THR A 339 -4.49 10.43 3.21
C THR A 339 -5.89 10.43 3.81
N GLU A 340 -6.29 11.53 4.45
CA GLU A 340 -7.62 11.68 5.02
C GLU A 340 -8.72 11.54 3.97
N ILE A 341 -8.61 12.24 2.84
CA ILE A 341 -9.58 12.20 1.74
C ILE A 341 -9.68 10.78 1.17
N SER A 342 -8.54 10.12 0.96
CA SER A 342 -8.48 8.74 0.45
C SER A 342 -9.20 7.77 1.38
N PHE A 343 -8.93 7.82 2.69
CA PHE A 343 -9.59 6.92 3.65
C PHE A 343 -11.07 7.25 3.89
N ASN A 344 -11.46 8.51 3.74
CA ASN A 344 -12.85 8.97 3.77
C ASN A 344 -13.65 8.62 2.50
N LEU A 345 -12.98 8.24 1.42
CA LEU A 345 -13.63 7.83 0.17
C LEU A 345 -14.37 6.50 0.38
N GLN A 346 -15.70 6.57 0.29
CA GLN A 346 -16.66 5.48 0.45
C GLN A 346 -17.80 5.72 -0.55
N LEU A 347 -18.57 4.68 -0.89
CA LEU A 347 -19.72 4.83 -1.81
C LEU A 347 -20.70 5.92 -1.37
N ARG A 348 -20.94 6.06 -0.05
CA ARG A 348 -21.80 7.12 0.50
C ARG A 348 -21.21 8.54 0.43
N THR A 349 -19.89 8.68 0.38
CA THR A 349 -19.20 9.98 0.35
C THR A 349 -18.71 10.37 -1.05
N ILE A 350 -18.93 9.52 -2.05
CA ILE A 350 -18.41 9.71 -3.41
C ILE A 350 -18.91 11.00 -4.05
N HIS A 351 -20.19 11.33 -3.89
CA HIS A 351 -20.78 12.55 -4.48
C HIS A 351 -20.09 13.81 -3.91
N ASN A 352 -19.92 13.87 -2.59
CA ASN A 352 -19.21 14.96 -1.92
C ASN A 352 -17.75 15.04 -2.35
N HIS A 353 -17.11 13.90 -2.55
CA HIS A 353 -15.75 13.85 -3.07
C HIS A 353 -15.69 14.42 -4.49
N MET A 354 -16.58 13.98 -5.39
CA MET A 354 -16.61 14.42 -6.80
C MET A 354 -16.82 15.93 -6.92
N LEU A 355 -17.73 16.50 -6.13
CA LEU A 355 -17.99 17.93 -6.11
C LEU A 355 -16.79 18.75 -5.60
N LYS A 356 -16.07 18.25 -4.59
CA LYS A 356 -15.00 19.00 -3.92
C LYS A 356 -13.63 18.83 -4.56
N TRP A 357 -13.29 17.60 -4.97
CA TRP A 357 -11.95 17.22 -5.44
C TRP A 357 -11.90 16.85 -6.92
N GLY A 358 -13.06 16.74 -7.57
CA GLY A 358 -13.21 16.33 -8.95
C GLY A 358 -13.55 14.84 -9.10
N PRO A 359 -13.90 14.41 -10.32
CA PRO A 359 -14.46 13.08 -10.58
C PRO A 359 -13.41 11.96 -10.63
N PHE A 360 -12.12 12.29 -10.50
CA PHE A 360 -11.01 11.34 -10.66
C PHE A 360 -10.68 10.64 -9.34
N LEU A 361 -11.21 9.44 -9.16
CA LEU A 361 -11.03 8.65 -7.92
C LEU A 361 -9.80 7.74 -7.93
N GLY A 362 -9.26 7.43 -9.11
CA GLY A 362 -8.25 6.38 -9.30
C GLY A 362 -7.04 6.52 -8.38
N GLY A 363 -6.47 7.72 -8.28
CA GLY A 363 -5.33 7.98 -7.38
C GLY A 363 -5.67 7.74 -5.90
N TYR A 364 -6.85 8.16 -5.44
CA TYR A 364 -7.24 8.00 -4.04
C TYR A 364 -7.50 6.54 -3.69
N VAL A 365 -8.09 5.79 -4.63
CA VAL A 365 -8.31 4.35 -4.48
C VAL A 365 -6.98 3.59 -4.45
N LEU A 366 -6.07 3.90 -5.37
CA LEU A 366 -4.75 3.29 -5.42
C LEU A 366 -3.97 3.50 -4.12
N PHE A 367 -3.96 4.72 -3.58
CA PHE A 367 -3.32 5.01 -2.30
C PHE A 367 -3.90 4.15 -1.18
N LYS A 368 -5.23 4.15 -1.05
CA LYS A 368 -5.94 3.37 -0.02
C LYS A 368 -5.61 1.89 -0.15
N GLU A 369 -5.65 1.35 -1.36
CA GLU A 369 -5.33 -0.05 -1.64
C GLU A 369 -3.91 -0.40 -1.21
N LYS A 370 -2.91 0.38 -1.65
CA LYS A 370 -1.50 0.16 -1.30
C LYS A 370 -1.25 0.22 0.20
N ILE A 371 -1.98 1.06 0.93
CA ILE A 371 -1.89 1.09 2.39
C ILE A 371 -2.60 -0.11 3.03
N MET A 372 -3.75 -0.52 2.49
CA MET A 372 -4.52 -1.66 2.99
C MET A 372 -3.82 -3.00 2.73
N ASP A 373 -2.87 -3.08 1.79
CA ASP A 373 -2.00 -4.26 1.59
C ASP A 373 -1.21 -4.64 2.87
N PHE A 374 -1.03 -3.71 3.82
CA PHE A 374 -0.33 -3.93 5.10
C PHE A 374 -1.26 -4.34 6.26
N VAL A 375 -2.55 -4.43 5.99
CA VAL A 375 -3.62 -4.71 6.95
C VAL A 375 -4.11 -6.14 6.73
N GLN A 376 -4.45 -6.87 7.80
CA GLN A 376 -4.98 -8.22 7.61
C GLN A 376 -6.35 -8.18 6.90
N PRO A 377 -6.58 -9.02 5.87
CA PRO A 377 -7.85 -9.08 5.16
C PRO A 377 -9.02 -9.38 6.09
N HIS A 378 -10.22 -8.93 5.71
CA HIS A 378 -11.51 -9.27 6.34
C HIS A 378 -11.77 -8.74 7.76
N GLU A 379 -10.84 -7.99 8.36
CA GLU A 379 -11.02 -7.41 9.69
C GLU A 379 -11.33 -5.91 9.63
N SER A 380 -12.30 -5.46 10.44
CA SER A 380 -12.66 -4.04 10.51
C SER A 380 -11.49 -3.21 11.03
N SER A 381 -11.14 -2.16 10.29
CA SER A 381 -9.96 -1.33 10.57
C SER A 381 -10.37 0.09 10.90
N ARG A 382 -9.92 0.60 12.05
CA ARG A 382 -10.03 2.04 12.38
C ARG A 382 -8.78 2.76 11.95
N VAL A 383 -8.95 3.89 11.28
CA VAL A 383 -7.82 4.64 10.70
C VAL A 383 -7.79 6.04 11.31
N ASP A 384 -6.64 6.43 11.84
CA ASP A 384 -6.41 7.77 12.37
C ASP A 384 -4.98 8.22 12.15
N GLN A 385 -4.76 9.53 12.20
CA GLN A 385 -3.41 10.10 12.17
C GLN A 385 -2.97 10.42 13.60
N VAL A 386 -1.76 10.00 13.95
CA VAL A 386 -1.19 10.21 15.29
C VAL A 386 0.19 10.80 15.20
N LYS A 387 0.50 11.69 16.13
CA LYS A 387 1.83 12.27 16.26
C LYS A 387 2.58 11.56 17.39
N PHE A 388 3.70 10.93 17.03
CA PHE A 388 4.64 10.35 17.99
C PHE A 388 5.96 11.10 17.86
N GLY A 389 6.28 11.90 18.87
CA GLY A 389 7.46 12.74 18.80
C GLY A 389 7.38 13.83 17.74
N ASN A 390 8.40 13.87 16.89
CA ASN A 390 8.51 14.76 15.74
C ASN A 390 7.87 14.18 14.46
N ALA A 391 7.32 12.96 14.47
CA ALA A 391 6.75 12.32 13.28
C ALA A 391 5.24 12.06 13.41
N VAL A 392 4.56 12.16 12.28
CA VAL A 392 3.15 11.82 12.08
C VAL A 392 3.04 10.47 11.39
N PHE A 393 2.22 9.60 11.96
CA PHE A 393 1.95 8.27 11.47
C PHE A 393 0.47 8.14 11.10
N LEU A 394 0.21 7.46 9.99
CA LEU A 394 -1.07 6.84 9.74
C LEU A 394 -1.15 5.56 10.56
N ARG A 395 -2.12 5.50 11.46
CA ARG A 395 -2.38 4.34 12.30
C ARG A 395 -3.61 3.60 11.81
N LEU A 396 -3.47 2.29 11.61
CA LEU A 396 -4.56 1.37 11.31
C LEU A 396 -4.69 0.38 12.46
N ARG A 397 -5.86 0.30 13.09
CA ARG A 397 -6.12 -0.57 14.25
C ARG A 397 -7.09 -1.67 13.90
N GLN A 398 -6.71 -2.90 14.18
CA GLN A 398 -7.50 -4.10 13.96
C GLN A 398 -7.69 -4.83 15.29
N ASN A 399 -8.91 -5.32 15.51
CA ASN A 399 -9.19 -6.28 16.57
C ASN A 399 -9.38 -7.63 15.91
N LEU A 400 -8.41 -8.53 16.03
CA LEU A 400 -8.45 -9.80 15.30
C LEU A 400 -9.49 -10.73 15.95
N SER A 401 -10.52 -11.08 15.18
CA SER A 401 -11.65 -11.88 15.63
C SER A 401 -11.27 -13.36 15.78
N GLU A 402 -12.14 -14.14 16.44
CA GLU A 402 -11.92 -15.55 16.83
C GLU A 402 -11.59 -16.50 15.66
N LYS A 403 -11.80 -16.10 14.40
CA LYS A 403 -11.55 -16.93 13.22
C LYS A 403 -10.07 -16.99 12.80
N THR A 404 -9.20 -16.19 13.42
CA THR A 404 -7.76 -16.20 13.14
C THR A 404 -7.01 -16.95 14.24
N PHE A 405 -5.85 -17.55 13.91
CA PHE A 405 -4.94 -18.17 14.89
C PHE A 405 -4.41 -17.20 15.96
N LEU A 406 -4.73 -15.91 15.83
CA LEU A 406 -4.32 -14.78 16.66
C LEU A 406 -5.51 -14.28 17.49
N LYS A 407 -6.18 -15.18 18.21
CA LYS A 407 -7.39 -14.87 18.98
C LYS A 407 -7.10 -13.81 20.05
N GLY A 408 -7.90 -12.73 20.06
CA GLY A 408 -7.81 -11.67 21.07
C GLY A 408 -6.62 -10.73 20.91
N GLU A 409 -5.91 -10.80 19.78
CA GLU A 409 -4.77 -9.93 19.52
C GLU A 409 -5.21 -8.56 19.00
N TRP A 410 -4.65 -7.51 19.61
CA TRP A 410 -4.79 -6.14 19.14
C TRP A 410 -3.63 -5.81 18.21
N ARG A 411 -3.91 -5.53 16.94
CA ARG A 411 -2.89 -5.18 15.95
C ARG A 411 -3.01 -3.72 15.55
N GLU A 412 -1.91 -2.97 15.65
CA GLU A 412 -1.77 -1.62 15.10
C GLU A 412 -0.66 -1.59 14.05
N THR A 413 -1.00 -1.16 12.84
CA THR A 413 -0.03 -0.84 11.78
C THR A 413 0.21 0.67 11.82
N LEU A 414 1.47 1.09 11.97
CA LEU A 414 1.89 2.49 11.95
C LEU A 414 2.73 2.74 10.69
N ILE A 415 2.28 3.67 9.85
CA ILE A 415 2.95 4.05 8.60
C ILE A 415 3.40 5.49 8.75
N ASN A 416 4.71 5.73 8.71
CA ASN A 416 5.23 7.10 8.82
C ASN A 416 4.81 7.93 7.61
N LEU A 417 4.18 9.09 7.82
CA LEU A 417 3.83 10.03 6.73
C LEU A 417 4.83 11.19 6.60
N SER A 418 5.77 11.31 7.54
CA SER A 418 6.64 12.49 7.68
C SER A 418 7.95 12.45 6.91
N SER A 419 8.25 11.33 6.24
CA SER A 419 9.45 11.17 5.44
C SER A 419 9.13 10.34 4.18
N PRO A 420 9.80 10.63 3.05
CA PRO A 420 9.58 9.91 1.80
C PRO A 420 9.97 8.43 1.95
N ASN A 421 10.92 8.14 2.84
CA ASN A 421 11.39 6.81 3.20
C ASN A 421 10.53 6.24 4.34
N SER A 422 9.25 6.00 4.09
CA SER A 422 8.32 5.57 5.12
C SER A 422 8.65 4.17 5.65
N PHE A 423 8.65 4.03 6.97
CA PHE A 423 8.73 2.74 7.64
C PHE A 423 7.34 2.31 8.09
N ILE A 424 7.07 1.03 7.94
CA ILE A 424 5.84 0.40 8.36
C ILE A 424 6.14 -0.46 9.58
N PHE A 425 5.62 -0.01 10.72
CA PHE A 425 5.71 -0.74 11.98
C PHE A 425 4.42 -1.53 12.22
N ILE A 426 4.56 -2.75 12.73
CA ILE A 426 3.44 -3.53 13.24
C ILE A 426 3.64 -3.69 14.74
N LEU A 427 2.62 -3.33 15.50
CA LEU A 427 2.51 -3.60 16.93
C LEU A 427 1.37 -4.58 17.16
N ASN A 428 1.68 -5.77 17.67
CA ASN A 428 0.66 -6.72 18.12
C ASN A 428 0.70 -6.76 19.64
N TRP A 429 -0.45 -6.80 20.31
CA TRP A 429 -0.55 -6.95 21.75
C TRP A 429 -1.49 -8.10 22.10
N THR A 430 -1.04 -8.97 22.98
CA THR A 430 -1.75 -10.17 23.41
C THR A 430 -2.08 -10.07 24.91
N GLY A 431 -3.22 -10.63 25.32
CA GLY A 431 -3.59 -10.80 26.73
C GLY A 431 -5.07 -10.58 27.02
N ASP A 432 -5.57 -11.29 28.03
CA ASP A 432 -6.98 -11.30 28.42
C ASP A 432 -7.44 -9.99 29.10
N PHE A 433 -6.51 -9.26 29.73
CA PHE A 433 -6.82 -8.06 30.51
C PHE A 433 -6.23 -6.77 29.91
N SER A 434 -7.12 -5.92 29.37
CA SER A 434 -6.87 -4.53 28.96
C SER A 434 -5.64 -4.23 28.08
N PRO A 435 -5.35 -5.01 27.01
CA PRO A 435 -4.19 -4.76 26.13
C PRO A 435 -4.12 -3.32 25.60
N LYS A 436 -5.28 -2.68 25.41
CA LYS A 436 -5.40 -1.26 25.05
C LYS A 436 -4.77 -0.29 26.06
N LYS A 437 -4.83 -0.60 27.36
CA LYS A 437 -4.27 0.24 28.42
C LYS A 437 -2.74 0.14 28.44
N SER A 438 -2.19 -1.08 28.44
CA SER A 438 -0.74 -1.31 28.38
C SER A 438 -0.12 -0.68 27.13
N LEU A 439 -0.77 -0.83 25.97
CA LEU A 439 -0.34 -0.20 24.74
C LEU A 439 -0.39 1.33 24.81
N SER A 440 -1.48 1.90 25.36
CA SER A 440 -1.62 3.35 25.56
C SER A 440 -0.55 3.92 26.50
N ASP A 441 -0.21 3.19 27.56
CA ASP A 441 0.85 3.58 28.49
C ASP A 441 2.22 3.45 27.85
N PHE A 442 2.49 2.38 27.09
CA PHE A 442 3.70 2.24 26.31
C PHE A 442 3.88 3.40 25.32
N TYR A 443 2.80 3.87 24.67
CA TYR A 443 2.86 5.06 23.82
C TYR A 443 3.30 6.29 24.58
N LYS A 444 2.67 6.57 25.73
CA LYS A 444 2.99 7.74 26.54
C LYS A 444 4.42 7.72 27.07
N GLU A 445 4.87 6.56 27.48
CA GLU A 445 6.17 6.41 28.11
C GLU A 445 7.30 6.33 27.09
N PHE A 446 7.05 5.81 25.88
CA PHE A 446 8.10 5.51 24.92
C PHE A 446 7.96 6.19 23.56
N LEU A 447 6.84 6.03 22.85
CA LEU A 447 6.69 6.53 21.47
C LEU A 447 6.44 8.04 21.39
N ILE A 448 5.66 8.61 22.31
CA ILE A 448 5.40 10.06 22.36
C ILE A 448 6.67 10.87 22.61
N PRO A 449 7.55 10.53 23.56
CA PRO A 449 8.81 11.25 23.76
C PRO A 449 9.91 10.90 22.73
N ALA A 450 9.65 9.99 21.79
CA ALA A 450 10.64 9.61 20.80
C ALA A 450 10.96 10.75 19.82
N ARG A 451 12.15 10.72 19.23
CA ARG A 451 12.54 11.47 18.04
C ARG A 451 12.87 10.47 16.96
N TRP A 452 12.34 10.69 15.77
CA TRP A 452 12.48 9.80 14.62
C TRP A 452 13.40 10.39 13.57
N TYR A 453 14.16 9.51 12.91
CA TYR A 453 15.28 9.82 12.03
C TYR A 453 15.25 8.98 10.75
N PHE A 454 14.08 8.88 10.13
CA PHE A 454 13.85 8.02 8.95
C PHE A 454 14.77 8.33 7.77
N ASP A 455 15.21 9.57 7.68
CA ASP A 455 16.01 10.11 6.58
C ASP A 455 17.53 9.95 6.78
N TYR A 456 17.97 9.33 7.88
CA TYR A 456 19.38 9.20 8.24
C TYR A 456 19.88 7.75 8.31
N LYS A 457 21.09 7.53 7.80
CA LYS A 457 21.84 6.27 7.94
C LYS A 457 22.73 6.30 9.18
N GLU A 458 22.81 5.15 9.84
CA GLU A 458 23.78 4.84 10.92
C GLU A 458 24.02 5.94 11.96
N LEU A 459 22.92 6.56 12.42
CA LEU A 459 22.91 7.66 13.36
C LEU A 459 23.59 7.34 14.71
N PHE A 460 23.37 6.12 15.21
CA PHE A 460 23.81 5.75 16.55
C PHE A 460 25.06 4.87 16.46
N ALA A 461 26.13 5.30 17.14
CA ALA A 461 27.35 4.51 17.22
C ALA A 461 27.17 3.30 18.14
N PHE A 462 28.00 2.27 17.93
CA PHE A 462 28.05 1.13 18.83
C PHE A 462 28.60 1.59 20.20
N PRO A 463 27.90 1.30 21.32
CA PRO A 463 28.34 1.72 22.65
C PRO A 463 29.64 1.01 23.05
N LEU A 464 30.63 1.78 23.52
CA LEU A 464 31.94 1.25 23.92
C LEU A 464 31.96 0.59 25.30
N LYS A 465 30.89 0.78 26.10
CA LYS A 465 30.76 0.23 27.46
C LYS A 465 29.46 -0.54 27.59
N ILE A 466 29.51 -1.69 28.27
CA ILE A 466 28.34 -2.57 28.51
C ILE A 466 27.20 -1.86 29.24
N GLN A 467 27.50 -0.91 30.13
CA GLN A 467 26.50 -0.15 30.90
C GLN A 467 25.65 0.77 30.00
N ASN A 468 26.23 1.21 28.88
CA ASN A 468 25.56 2.07 27.90
C ASN A 468 24.76 1.25 26.88
N MET A 469 24.96 -0.07 26.83
CA MET A 469 24.15 -0.95 26.00
C MET A 469 22.71 -1.02 26.51
N LYS A 470 21.83 -1.29 25.56
CA LYS A 470 20.37 -1.33 25.68
C LYS A 470 19.85 -2.41 24.74
N PRO A 471 18.65 -2.96 24.97
CA PRO A 471 18.07 -4.02 24.14
C PRO A 471 18.05 -3.70 22.64
N PHE A 472 17.81 -2.43 22.29
CA PHE A 472 17.79 -1.95 20.91
C PHE A 472 19.13 -2.12 20.17
N HIS A 473 20.26 -2.01 20.88
CA HIS A 473 21.57 -2.26 20.28
C HIS A 473 21.72 -3.73 19.86
N VAL A 474 21.11 -4.68 20.57
CA VAL A 474 21.14 -6.09 20.17
C VAL A 474 20.44 -6.27 18.83
N ALA A 475 19.27 -5.68 18.64
CA ALA A 475 18.56 -5.73 17.36
C ALA A 475 19.38 -5.10 16.21
N ASP A 476 20.10 -4.00 16.49
CA ASP A 476 20.89 -3.28 15.49
C ASP A 476 22.19 -3.98 15.09
N TYR A 477 22.81 -4.74 16.00
CA TYR A 477 24.18 -5.22 15.83
C TYR A 477 24.27 -6.76 15.78
N TYR A 478 23.35 -7.52 16.38
CA TYR A 478 23.45 -8.98 16.47
C TYR A 478 23.37 -9.71 15.12
N THR A 479 22.79 -9.07 14.10
CA THR A 479 22.71 -9.62 12.74
C THR A 479 23.67 -8.93 11.76
N LYS A 480 24.45 -7.94 12.21
CA LYS A 480 25.38 -7.20 11.32
C LYS A 480 26.44 -8.11 10.73
N LYS A 481 26.87 -7.78 9.50
CA LYS A 481 27.76 -8.64 8.72
C LYS A 481 29.16 -8.77 9.32
N GLN A 482 29.69 -7.71 9.91
CA GLN A 482 31.02 -7.64 10.51
C GLN A 482 31.00 -6.67 11.70
N LEU A 483 31.20 -7.18 12.91
CA LEU A 483 31.60 -6.41 14.08
C LEU A 483 33.04 -6.77 14.43
N PRO A 484 33.88 -5.80 14.79
CA PRO A 484 35.19 -6.08 15.37
C PRO A 484 35.09 -7.04 16.57
N PRO A 485 36.06 -7.95 16.78
CA PRO A 485 36.02 -8.96 17.84
C PRO A 485 35.71 -8.41 19.23
N LEU A 486 36.34 -7.29 19.61
CA LEU A 486 36.09 -6.62 20.90
C LEU A 486 34.63 -6.16 21.06
N LYS A 487 34.05 -5.58 20.00
CA LYS A 487 32.64 -5.13 20.01
C LYS A 487 31.69 -6.32 20.06
N ARG A 488 32.05 -7.42 19.38
CA ARG A 488 31.29 -8.67 19.41
C ARG A 488 31.28 -9.27 20.82
N GLU A 489 32.44 -9.39 21.45
CA GLU A 489 32.56 -9.90 22.83
C GLU A 489 31.72 -9.04 23.80
N LEU A 490 31.83 -7.72 23.71
CA LEU A 490 31.02 -6.81 24.52
C LEU A 490 29.50 -7.01 24.32
N LEU A 491 29.08 -7.30 23.08
CA LEU A 491 27.69 -7.61 22.76
C LEU A 491 27.26 -8.97 23.34
N GLU A 492 28.09 -10.01 23.23
CA GLU A 492 27.86 -11.33 23.85
C GLU A 492 27.69 -11.21 25.36
N SER A 493 28.62 -10.51 26.04
CA SER A 493 28.55 -10.26 27.48
C SER A 493 27.29 -9.50 27.88
N TYR A 494 26.89 -8.49 27.09
CA TYR A 494 25.65 -7.75 27.36
C TYR A 494 24.42 -8.62 27.27
N ILE A 495 24.28 -9.42 26.20
CA ILE A 495 23.13 -10.30 25.99
C ILE A 495 23.00 -11.28 27.16
N LEU A 496 24.11 -11.92 27.53
CA LEU A 496 24.14 -12.88 28.64
C LEU A 496 23.78 -12.20 29.98
N LYS A 497 24.42 -11.07 30.29
CA LYS A 497 24.19 -10.32 31.53
C LYS A 497 22.75 -9.83 31.63
N TYR A 498 22.19 -9.32 30.54
CA TYR A 498 20.81 -8.83 30.48
C TYR A 498 19.78 -9.95 30.67
N ALA A 499 19.94 -11.07 29.96
CA ALA A 499 19.05 -12.22 30.12
C ALA A 499 19.17 -12.84 31.52
N PHE A 500 20.39 -12.95 32.05
CA PHE A 500 20.63 -13.47 33.40
C PHE A 500 20.02 -12.57 34.48
N SER A 501 20.17 -11.24 34.39
CA SER A 501 19.60 -10.33 35.39
C SER A 501 18.08 -10.42 35.44
N LEU A 502 17.41 -10.44 34.28
CA LEU A 502 15.95 -10.57 34.20
C LEU A 502 15.46 -11.92 34.72
N ALA A 503 16.17 -13.02 34.38
CA ALA A 503 15.84 -14.34 34.90
C ALA A 503 16.02 -14.44 36.43
N LYS A 504 17.11 -13.87 36.95
CA LYS A 504 17.39 -13.81 38.38
C LYS A 504 16.30 -13.02 39.12
N GLU A 505 15.98 -11.82 38.64
CA GLU A 505 14.94 -10.98 39.22
C GLU A 505 13.58 -11.71 39.25
N ASN A 506 13.21 -12.39 38.15
CA ASN A 506 11.95 -13.13 38.09
C ASN A 506 11.92 -14.35 39.02
N LEU A 507 12.94 -15.23 38.99
CA LEU A 507 12.94 -16.52 39.69
C LEU A 507 13.24 -16.41 41.19
N LEU A 508 13.98 -15.37 41.60
CA LEU A 508 14.22 -15.08 43.01
C LEU A 508 13.15 -14.18 43.62
N SER A 509 12.20 -13.66 42.83
CA SER A 509 11.05 -12.93 43.37
C SER A 509 10.17 -13.84 44.23
N ARG A 510 9.38 -13.24 45.12
CA ARG A 510 8.44 -14.00 45.99
C ARG A 510 7.40 -14.80 45.20
N LYS A 511 7.04 -14.33 44.01
CA LYS A 511 6.04 -14.96 43.13
C LYS A 511 6.56 -14.93 41.70
N THR A 512 7.10 -16.07 41.26
CA THR A 512 7.59 -16.25 39.89
C THR A 512 6.49 -15.88 38.89
N ASP A 513 6.83 -14.99 37.96
CA ASP A 513 5.96 -14.69 36.83
C ASP A 513 6.21 -15.71 35.71
N PHE A 514 5.26 -16.62 35.54
CA PHE A 514 5.34 -17.69 34.54
C PHE A 514 5.34 -17.17 33.10
N VAL A 515 4.62 -16.08 32.81
CA VAL A 515 4.59 -15.48 31.47
C VAL A 515 5.96 -14.90 31.14
N LEU A 516 6.55 -14.15 32.07
CA LEU A 516 7.90 -13.62 31.91
C LEU A 516 8.94 -14.73 31.79
N LYS A 517 8.83 -15.81 32.57
CA LYS A 517 9.71 -17.00 32.50
C LYS A 517 9.69 -17.61 31.10
N GLU A 518 8.50 -17.81 30.54
CA GLU A 518 8.33 -18.38 29.20
C GLU A 518 8.90 -17.46 28.11
N LEU A 519 8.63 -16.15 28.20
CA LEU A 519 9.16 -15.16 27.26
C LEU A 519 10.69 -15.11 27.31
N LEU A 520 11.30 -15.17 28.49
CA LEU A 520 12.74 -15.23 28.68
C LEU A 520 13.35 -16.48 28.04
N ALA A 521 12.77 -17.66 28.27
CA ALA A 521 13.23 -18.91 27.68
C ALA A 521 13.15 -18.87 26.14
N LYS A 522 12.04 -18.36 25.58
CA LYS A 522 11.87 -18.17 24.13
C LYS A 522 12.88 -17.16 23.56
N HIS A 523 13.11 -16.05 24.27
CA HIS A 523 14.10 -15.05 23.88
C HIS A 523 15.50 -15.65 23.79
N VAL A 524 15.97 -16.32 24.85
CA VAL A 524 17.29 -16.97 24.88
C VAL A 524 17.43 -18.02 23.78
N GLN A 525 16.39 -18.84 23.56
CA GLN A 525 16.39 -19.83 22.49
C GLN A 525 16.55 -19.18 21.10
N ARG A 526 15.80 -18.11 20.81
CA ARG A 526 15.91 -17.40 19.52
C ARG A 526 17.29 -16.78 19.31
N MET A 527 17.92 -16.26 20.38
CA MET A 527 19.30 -15.78 20.31
C MET A 527 20.25 -16.91 19.90
N ILE A 528 20.14 -18.09 20.54
CA ILE A 528 20.94 -19.27 20.18
C ILE A 528 20.74 -19.65 18.70
N ASP A 529 19.49 -19.71 18.24
CA ASP A 529 19.16 -20.16 16.87
C ASP A 529 19.69 -19.20 15.81
N VAL A 530 19.53 -17.88 16.02
CA VAL A 530 20.07 -16.86 15.11
C VAL A 530 21.59 -16.83 15.14
N GLY A 531 22.20 -16.95 16.33
CA GLY A 531 23.65 -17.03 16.46
C GLY A 531 24.22 -18.25 15.73
N LYS A 532 23.61 -19.43 15.87
CA LYS A 532 24.00 -20.64 15.14
C LYS A 532 23.88 -20.46 13.63
N LEU A 533 22.77 -19.90 13.16
CA LEU A 533 22.58 -19.59 11.74
C LEU A 533 23.65 -18.61 11.22
N ARG A 534 24.13 -17.71 12.09
CA ARG A 534 25.22 -16.79 11.76
C ARG A 534 26.56 -17.52 11.63
N ASN A 535 26.91 -18.37 12.59
CA ASN A 535 28.15 -19.18 12.56
C ASN A 535 28.18 -20.14 11.38
N GLN A 536 27.04 -20.72 10.98
CA GLN A 536 26.97 -21.57 9.78
C GLN A 536 27.37 -20.82 8.49
N LYS A 537 27.16 -19.50 8.43
CA LYS A 537 27.49 -18.67 7.26
C LYS A 537 28.92 -18.12 7.29
N LYS A 538 29.54 -18.06 8.46
CA LYS A 538 30.88 -17.53 8.71
C LYS A 538 31.42 -18.32 9.90
N GLU A 539 32.35 -19.23 9.63
CA GLU A 539 32.98 -20.11 10.63
C GLU A 539 33.22 -19.33 11.93
N ASP A 540 32.47 -19.74 12.95
CA ASP A 540 32.57 -19.28 14.33
C ASP A 540 32.50 -17.77 14.57
N TYR A 541 31.53 -17.13 13.92
CA TYR A 541 31.28 -15.70 14.17
C TYR A 541 30.99 -15.38 15.63
N TYR A 542 30.17 -16.13 16.37
CA TYR A 542 29.97 -15.98 17.82
C TYR A 542 30.72 -17.07 18.59
N SER A 543 31.20 -16.77 19.79
CA SER A 543 32.02 -17.70 20.57
C SER A 543 31.25 -18.94 21.03
N ALA A 544 31.92 -20.10 21.10
CA ALA A 544 31.33 -21.34 21.62
C ALA A 544 30.92 -21.20 23.10
N SER A 545 31.75 -20.53 23.90
CA SER A 545 31.48 -20.24 25.31
C SER A 545 30.17 -19.46 25.50
N PHE A 546 29.91 -18.44 24.65
CA PHE A 546 28.66 -17.70 24.67
C PHE A 546 27.44 -18.61 24.44
N PHE A 547 27.49 -19.52 23.47
CA PHE A 547 26.38 -20.46 23.25
C PHE A 547 26.17 -21.40 24.42
N ASP A 548 27.23 -21.91 25.02
CA ASP A 548 27.12 -22.81 26.17
C ASP A 548 26.57 -22.07 27.40
N SER A 549 26.99 -20.83 27.63
CA SER A 549 26.40 -19.97 28.67
C SER A 549 24.92 -19.72 28.44
N LEU A 550 24.49 -19.43 27.20
CA LEU A 550 23.06 -19.24 26.89
C LEU A 550 22.26 -20.53 27.06
N ARG A 551 22.80 -21.70 26.70
CA ARG A 551 22.13 -23.00 26.91
C ARG A 551 21.95 -23.31 28.39
N ARG A 552 23.00 -23.12 29.19
CA ARG A 552 22.94 -23.29 30.65
C ARG A 552 21.91 -22.34 31.26
N LEU A 553 21.91 -21.07 30.84
CA LEU A 553 20.93 -20.09 31.28
C LEU A 553 19.49 -20.51 30.90
N LYS A 554 19.26 -20.94 29.65
CA LYS A 554 17.96 -21.41 29.18
C LYS A 554 17.46 -22.59 30.02
N ASN A 555 18.31 -23.61 30.24
CA ASN A 555 17.95 -24.79 31.01
C ASN A 555 17.63 -24.42 32.46
N ALA A 556 18.46 -23.57 33.08
CA ALA A 556 18.21 -23.08 34.44
C ALA A 556 16.89 -22.28 34.54
N ILE A 557 16.53 -21.51 33.51
CA ILE A 557 15.23 -20.83 33.43
C ILE A 557 14.12 -21.88 33.37
N ILE A 558 14.18 -22.86 32.46
CA ILE A 558 13.13 -23.87 32.27
C ILE A 558 12.91 -24.68 33.55
N GLU A 559 13.99 -25.16 34.16
CA GLU A 559 14.01 -26.02 35.35
C GLU A 559 13.71 -25.28 36.66
N ASP A 560 13.55 -23.94 36.65
CA ASP A 560 13.42 -23.12 37.88
C ASP A 560 14.59 -23.34 38.87
N ASN A 561 15.81 -23.46 38.33
CA ASN A 561 17.00 -23.75 39.13
C ASN A 561 17.48 -22.49 39.89
N LYS A 562 16.85 -22.19 41.03
CA LYS A 562 17.19 -21.02 41.87
C LYS A 562 18.63 -21.04 42.38
N ALA A 563 19.24 -22.22 42.55
CA ALA A 563 20.62 -22.35 43.00
C ALA A 563 21.61 -21.79 41.97
N PHE A 564 21.35 -21.99 40.67
CA PHE A 564 22.13 -21.40 39.58
C PHE A 564 22.21 -19.87 39.72
N PHE A 565 21.09 -19.20 39.98
CA PHE A 565 21.02 -17.74 40.09
C PHE A 565 21.58 -17.17 41.42
N LYS A 566 21.68 -18.01 42.46
CA LYS A 566 22.34 -17.66 43.73
C LYS A 566 23.86 -17.79 43.63
N LYS A 567 24.35 -18.91 43.08
CA LYS A 567 25.80 -19.24 43.01
C LYS A 567 26.55 -18.47 41.92
N ALA A 568 25.91 -18.19 40.78
CA ALA A 568 26.57 -17.52 39.67
C ALA A 568 26.91 -16.02 39.93
N PHE A 569 26.61 -15.50 41.12
CA PHE A 569 27.02 -14.15 41.54
C PHE A 569 28.55 -13.99 41.58
N ASP A 570 29.29 -15.10 41.76
CA ASP A 570 30.75 -15.06 41.92
C ASP A 570 31.52 -15.11 40.58
N TYR A 571 30.86 -15.43 39.46
CA TYR A 571 31.50 -15.54 38.13
C TYR A 571 31.34 -14.31 37.23
N ALA A 572 30.49 -13.35 37.62
CA ALA A 572 30.12 -12.18 36.81
C ALA A 572 30.69 -10.84 37.34
N ARG A 573 31.50 -10.90 38.39
CA ARG A 573 32.55 -9.92 38.69
C ARG A 573 33.80 -10.33 37.93
#